data_AF-A0A933FI84-F1
#
_entry.id   AF-A0A933FI84-F1
#
_cell.length_a   1.000
_cell.length_b   1.000
_cell.length_c   1.000
_cell.angle_alpha   90.00
_cell.angle_beta   90.00
_cell.angle_gamma   90.00
#
_symmetry.space_group_name_H-M   'P 1'
#
loop_
_entity.id
_entity.type
_entity.pdbx_description
1 polymer ?
#
loop_
_entity_poly.entity_id
_entity_poly.type
_entity_poly.pdbx_seq_one_letter_code
_entity_poly.pdbx_strand_id
1 'polypeptide(L)' 'MPFLVLGLILLVIGIIFLRKSIREQDKEGVVGVMALIVAAVILIMFFGLFYTLTIF' A
#
# COMPACT_ATOMS: atom_id res chain seq x y z
N MET A 1 6.89 -4.19 -14.73
CA MET A 1 6.92 -5.11 -13.57
C MET A 1 5.55 -5.13 -12.89
N PRO A 2 4.79 -6.23 -12.98
CA PRO A 2 3.41 -6.30 -12.48
C PRO A 2 3.30 -6.04 -10.96
N PHE A 3 4.34 -6.36 -10.19
CA PHE A 3 4.35 -6.18 -8.72
C PHE A 3 4.36 -4.71 -8.27
N LEU A 4 5.04 -3.81 -8.97
CA LEU A 4 5.01 -2.37 -8.66
C LEU A 4 3.60 -1.77 -8.89
N VAL A 5 2.93 -2.20 -9.96
CA VAL A 5 1.56 -1.79 -10.28
C VAL A 5 0.59 -2.31 -9.22
N LEU A 6 0.74 -3.57 -8.78
CA LEU A 6 -0.05 -4.13 -7.69
C LEU A 6 0.14 -3.37 -6.37
N GLY A 7 1.37 -3.00 -6.03
CA GLY A 7 1.67 -2.16 -4.87
C GLY A 7 0.95 -0.80 -4.94
N LEU A 8 0.99 -0.14 -6.09
CA LEU A 8 0.28 1.12 -6.32
C LEU A 8 -1.24 0.98 -6.18
N ILE A 9 -1.83 -0.06 -6.76
CA ILE A 9 -3.28 -0.34 -6.66
C ILE A 9 -3.69 -0.57 -5.20
N LEU A 10 -2.92 -1.37 -4.45
CA LEU A 10 -3.15 -1.60 -3.02
C LEU A 10 -3.09 -0.30 -2.22
N LEU A 11 -2.18 0.60 -2.57
CA LEU A 11 -2.04 1.91 -1.92
C LEU A 11 -3.26 2.80 -2.15
N VAL A 12 -3.76 2.86 -3.38
CA VAL A 12 -4.98 3.61 -3.73
C VAL A 12 -6.19 3.06 -2.99
N ILE A 13 -6.36 1.73 -3.00
CA ILE A 13 -7.48 1.05 -2.30
C ILE A 13 -7.37 1.29 -0.79
N GLY A 14 -6.18 1.16 -0.22
CA GLY A 14 -5.91 1.42 1.20
C GLY A 14 -6.30 2.84 1.59
N ILE A 15 -5.92 3.85 0.81
CA ILE A 15 -6.29 5.25 1.10
C ILE A 15 -7.82 5.46 1.06
N ILE A 16 -8.51 4.86 0.09
CA ILE A 16 -9.98 4.96 -0.02
C ILE A 16 -10.65 4.33 1.20
N PHE A 17 -10.20 3.14 1.60
CA PHE A 17 -10.72 2.45 2.78
C PHE A 17 -10.39 3.21 4.07
N LEU A 18 -9.19 3.79 4.18
CA LEU A 18 -8.79 4.56 5.35
C LEU A 18 -9.71 5.75 5.55
N ARG A 19 -10.00 6.47 4.46
CA ARG A 19 -10.94 7.60 4.47
C ARG A 19 -12.35 7.17 4.87
N LYS A 20 -12.78 5.97 4.46
CA LYS A 20 -14.07 5.40 4.85
C LYS A 20 -14.09 5.00 6.33
N SER A 21 -13.10 4.27 6.83
CA SER A 21 -13.02 3.83 8.23
C SER A 21 -12.91 5.01 9.21
N ILE A 22 -12.17 6.07 8.85
CA ILE A 22 -12.14 7.31 9.64
C ILE A 22 -13.53 7.95 9.72
N ARG A 23 -14.28 7.96 8.61
CA ARG A 23 -15.64 8.53 8.57
C ARG A 23 -16.63 7.71 9.41
N GLU A 24 -16.47 6.39 9.46
CA GLU A 24 -17.29 5.47 10.23
C GLU A 24 -16.85 5.34 11.70
N GLN A 25 -15.77 6.03 12.11
CA GLN A 25 -15.15 5.94 13.44
C GLN A 25 -14.74 4.51 13.87
N ASP A 26 -14.53 3.63 12.88
CA ASP A 26 -14.09 2.26 13.10
C ASP A 26 -12.58 2.22 13.36
N LYS A 27 -12.22 2.14 14.64
CA LYS A 27 -10.82 2.10 15.10
C LYS A 27 -10.09 0.84 14.63
N GLU A 28 -10.78 -0.29 14.53
CA GLU A 28 -10.19 -1.56 14.08
C GLU A 28 -9.92 -1.51 12.57
N GLY A 29 -10.90 -0.99 11.81
CA GLY A 29 -10.75 -0.75 10.38
C GLY A 29 -9.59 0.19 10.06
N VAL A 30 -9.42 1.29 10.81
CA VAL A 30 -8.29 2.20 10.61
C VAL A 30 -6.94 1.49 10.80
N VAL A 31 -6.79 0.69 11.85
CA VAL A 31 -5.53 -0.04 12.11
C VAL A 31 -5.26 -1.08 11.02
N GLY A 32 -6.28 -1.85 10.62
CA GLY A 32 -6.14 -2.86 9.56
C GLY A 32 -5.75 -2.24 8.21
N VAL A 33 -6.37 -1.11 7.85
CA VAL A 33 -6.05 -0.41 6.61
C VAL A 33 -4.67 0.25 6.67
N MET A 34 -4.26 0.76 7.82
CA MET A 34 -2.93 1.33 8.01
C MET A 34 -1.85 0.25 7.83
N ALA A 35 -2.06 -0.96 8.37
CA ALA A 35 -1.17 -2.10 8.13
C ALA A 35 -1.10 -2.50 6.64
N LEU A 36 -2.24 -2.47 5.93
CA LEU A 36 -2.29 -2.74 4.49
C LEU A 36 -1.50 -1.70 3.67
N ILE A 37 -1.62 -0.42 4.00
CA ILE A 37 -0.84 0.65 3.34
C ILE A 37 0.66 0.45 3.61
N VAL A 38 1.05 0.14 4.84
CA VAL A 38 2.46 -0.13 5.19
C VAL A 38 3.00 -1.31 4.39
N ALA A 39 2.25 -2.41 4.29
CA ALA A 39 2.64 -3.56 3.48
C ALA A 39 2.81 -3.20 1.99
N ALA A 40 1.90 -2.39 1.44
CA ALA A 40 1.99 -1.91 0.06
C ALA A 40 3.24 -1.04 -0.17
N VAL A 41 3.57 -0.14 0.76
CA VAL A 41 4.79 0.69 0.70
C VAL A 41 6.05 -0.18 0.71
N ILE A 42 6.14 -1.15 1.62
CA ILE A 42 7.28 -2.08 1.71
C ILE A 42 7.45 -2.84 0.39
N LEU A 43 6.35 -3.32 -0.18
CA LEU A 43 6.36 -4.03 -1.46
C LEU A 43 6.88 -3.13 -2.59
N ILE A 44 6.41 -1.89 -2.68
CA ILE A 44 6.89 -0.92 -3.66
C ILE A 44 8.38 -0.62 -3.48
N MET A 45 8.84 -0.40 -2.25
CA MET A 45 10.26 -0.14 -1.98
C MET A 45 11.14 -1.33 -2.38
N PHE A 46 10.74 -2.55 -2.02
CA PHE A 46 11.51 -3.75 -2.32
C PHE A 46 11.63 -3.98 -3.83
N PHE A 47 10.52 -3.94 -4.56
CA PHE A 47 10.52 -4.12 -6.02
C PHE A 47 11.10 -2.91 -6.76
N GLY A 48 10.98 -1.70 -6.22
CA GLY A 48 11.59 -0.49 -6.76
C GLY A 48 13.11 -0.52 -6.66
N LEU A 49 13.66 -0.95 -5.52
CA LEU A 49 15.11 -1.15 -5.35
C LEU A 49 15.63 -2.26 -6.27
N PHE A 50 14.91 -3.38 -6.39
CA PHE A 50 15.25 -4.45 -7.33
C PHE A 50 15.28 -3.96 -8.78
N TYR A 51 14.33 -3.12 -9.18
CA TYR A 51 14.28 -2.52 -10.52
C TYR A 51 15.50 -1.64 -10.81
N THR A 52 15.88 -0.78 -9.86
CA THR A 52 17.09 0.05 -9.99
C THR A 52 18.35 -0.79 -10.12
N LEU A 53 18.45 -1.89 -9.36
CA LEU A 53 19.58 -2.82 -9.39
C LEU A 53 19.65 -3.73 -10.63
N THR A 54 18.54 -3.91 -11.36
CA THR A 54 18.52 -4.77 -12.58
C THR A 54 18.68 -3.99 -13.87
N ILE A 55 18.48 -2.67 -13.85
CA ILE A 55 18.61 -1.81 -15.03
C ILE A 55 19.96 -1.09 -15.11
N PHE A 56 20.65 -0.96 -13.98
CA PHE A 56 22.07 -0.61 -13.93
C PHE A 56 22.95 -1.87 -13.95
#